data_AF-A0A401X308-F1
#
_entry.id   AF-A0A401X308-F1
#
_cell.length_a   1.000
_cell.length_b   1.000
_cell.length_c   1.000
_cell.angle_alpha   90.00
_cell.angle_beta   90.00
_cell.angle_gamma   90.00
#
_symmetry.space_group_name_H-M   'P 1'
#
loop_
_entity.id
_entity.type
_entity.pdbx_description
1 polymer ?
#
loop_
_entity_poly.entity_id
_entity_poly.type
_entity_poly.pdbx_seq_one_letter_code
_entity_poly.pdbx_strand_id
1 'polypeptide(L)'
;MDRLSRDQEDIAGVFKRMNYAGVRIVTLSEGEVSHLHVGLKGTMNALFLKDLAEKTHRGLRGRVEQGKSGGGNAYGYDVVRRLDANGEPIRGDRTINLHEADVVRRIFRDFAAGLGPRAIAFRLNDEGISAPGSGAWGFSTINGNRLRGTGILNNEMYVGRLVWNRQRFIKDPDTGKRQARPNPDSEWVIQEVPELRIVDQDLWDAVKARQASVSASSNTRDTSSPDHFREKRRPRYLFSGLSKCGCCGGGYSMISGALLGCSTACNKGTCDNRTNMRREELERRVLDALRHHLMDPDLFAEFCTAFTTEMNQLRIELPRVLWRRNDPRGKKDS
;
A
#
# COMPACT_ATOMS: atom_id res chain seq x y z
N MET A 1 -1.28 17.64 26.22
CA MET A 1 -1.97 17.78 24.91
C MET A 1 -1.73 16.63 23.91
N ASP A 2 -0.56 15.99 23.90
CA ASP A 2 -0.15 14.97 22.89
C ASP A 2 -1.01 13.70 22.77
N ARG A 3 -1.90 13.47 23.73
CA ARG A 3 -2.87 12.37 23.73
C ARG A 3 -4.14 12.68 22.92
N LEU A 4 -4.42 13.96 22.64
CA LEU A 4 -5.62 14.39 21.89
C LEU A 4 -5.37 14.40 20.38
N SER A 5 -4.27 15.05 19.94
CA SER A 5 -3.73 14.92 18.59
C SER A 5 -2.29 15.43 18.61
N ARG A 6 -1.53 15.10 17.57
CA ARG A 6 -0.18 15.64 17.30
C ARG A 6 -0.20 16.69 16.18
N ASP A 7 -1.37 16.90 15.59
CA ASP A 7 -1.59 17.88 14.55
C ASP A 7 -2.17 19.17 15.15
N GLN A 8 -1.60 20.32 14.79
CA GLN A 8 -1.96 21.59 15.39
C GLN A 8 -3.38 22.05 14.99
N GLU A 9 -3.79 21.78 13.74
CA GLU A 9 -5.13 22.09 13.25
C GLU A 9 -6.18 21.27 14.00
N ASP A 10 -5.93 19.98 14.16
CA ASP A 10 -6.81 19.08 14.92
C ASP A 10 -6.96 19.53 16.39
N ILE A 11 -5.85 19.84 17.06
CA ILE A 11 -5.86 20.29 18.45
C ILE A 11 -6.66 21.60 18.59
N ALA A 12 -6.42 22.57 17.71
CA ALA A 12 -7.14 23.83 17.71
C ALA A 12 -8.65 23.62 17.45
N GLY A 13 -8.99 22.72 16.53
CA GLY A 13 -10.36 22.32 16.23
C GLY A 13 -11.07 21.68 17.41
N VAL A 14 -10.40 20.75 18.12
CA VAL A 14 -10.94 20.11 19.33
C VAL A 14 -11.13 21.14 20.45
N PHE A 15 -10.13 21.98 20.70
CA PHE A 15 -10.20 23.01 21.74
C PHE A 15 -11.37 23.97 21.50
N LYS A 16 -11.55 24.45 20.26
CA LYS A 16 -12.66 25.33 19.88
C LYS A 16 -14.03 24.69 20.14
N ARG A 17 -14.20 23.40 19.85
CA ARG A 17 -15.46 22.67 20.07
C ARG A 17 -15.75 22.43 21.54
N MET A 18 -14.74 22.08 22.33
CA MET A 18 -14.89 21.86 23.77
C MET A 18 -15.26 23.17 24.48
N ASN A 19 -14.58 24.27 24.13
CA ASN A 19 -14.89 25.58 24.68
C ASN A 19 -16.31 26.04 24.32
N TYR A 20 -16.75 25.82 23.07
CA TYR A 20 -18.14 26.09 22.66
C TYR A 20 -19.17 25.29 23.48
N ALA A 21 -18.84 24.05 23.84
CA ALA A 21 -19.69 23.20 24.68
C ALA A 21 -19.58 23.51 26.19
N GLY A 22 -18.83 24.53 26.60
CA GLY A 22 -18.57 24.85 28.00
C GLY A 22 -17.69 23.83 28.73
N VAL A 23 -16.99 22.97 27.97
CA VAL A 23 -16.13 21.91 28.51
C VAL A 23 -14.70 22.42 28.64
N ARG A 24 -14.16 22.36 29.86
CA ARG A 24 -12.76 22.69 30.16
C ARG A 24 -11.88 21.46 29.93
N ILE A 25 -10.74 21.64 29.26
CA ILE A 25 -9.75 20.58 29.07
C ILE A 25 -8.68 20.75 30.14
N VAL A 26 -8.47 19.73 30.98
CA VAL A 26 -7.44 19.73 32.02
C VAL A 26 -6.50 18.55 31.79
N THR A 27 -5.19 18.79 31.79
CA THR A 27 -4.17 17.74 31.70
C THR A 27 -3.34 17.68 32.98
N LEU A 28 -2.81 16.50 33.30
CA LEU A 28 -1.99 16.30 34.50
C LEU A 28 -0.73 17.18 34.52
N SER A 29 -0.16 17.45 33.34
CA SER A 29 1.10 18.18 33.21
C SER A 29 0.91 19.69 33.08
N GLU A 30 -0.22 20.16 32.56
CA GLU A 30 -0.40 21.55 32.14
C GLU A 30 -1.56 22.25 32.89
N GLY A 31 -2.32 21.50 33.71
CA GLY A 31 -3.54 22.03 34.31
C GLY A 31 -4.57 22.34 33.24
N GLU A 32 -5.29 23.45 33.39
CA GLU A 32 -6.27 23.88 32.40
C GLU A 32 -5.60 24.37 31.10
N VAL A 33 -5.97 23.75 30.00
CA VAL A 33 -5.51 24.11 28.67
C VAL A 33 -6.13 25.44 28.26
N SER A 34 -5.28 26.38 27.86
CA SER A 34 -5.70 27.69 27.33
C SER A 34 -5.32 27.86 25.86
N HIS A 35 -5.79 28.93 25.22
CA HIS A 35 -5.38 29.29 23.86
C HIS A 35 -3.85 29.37 23.69
N LEU A 36 -3.15 29.86 24.72
CA LEU A 36 -1.69 29.96 24.73
C LEU A 36 -1.03 28.57 24.65
N HIS A 37 -1.56 27.61 25.40
CA HIS A 37 -1.09 26.23 25.39
C HIS A 37 -1.25 25.59 24.00
N VAL A 38 -2.41 25.79 23.36
CA VAL A 38 -2.67 25.29 22.00
C VAL A 38 -1.67 25.85 20.99
N GLY A 39 -1.39 27.16 21.03
CA GLY A 39 -0.46 27.81 20.10
C GLY A 39 0.99 27.40 20.31
N LEU A 40 1.53 27.58 21.52
CA LEU A 40 2.94 27.34 21.82
C LEU A 40 3.31 25.86 21.84
N LYS A 41 2.50 24.99 22.46
CA LYS A 41 2.79 23.54 22.45
C LYS A 41 2.56 22.94 21.07
N GLY A 42 1.58 23.44 20.32
CA GLY A 42 1.36 23.04 18.93
C GLY A 42 2.60 23.24 18.07
N THR A 43 3.21 24.43 18.11
CA THR A 43 4.44 24.73 17.35
C THR A 43 5.64 23.95 17.87
N MET A 44 5.84 23.85 19.19
CA MET A 44 6.93 23.06 19.77
C MET A 44 6.87 21.59 19.34
N ASN A 45 5.67 20.99 19.36
CA ASN A 45 5.46 19.62 18.93
C ASN A 45 5.73 19.44 17.43
N ALA A 46 5.28 20.39 16.60
CA ALA A 46 5.55 20.36 15.17
C ALA A 46 7.06 20.41 14.87
N LEU A 47 7.80 21.29 15.56
CA LEU A 47 9.26 21.37 15.45
C LEU A 47 9.94 20.07 15.91
N PHE A 48 9.53 19.53 17.07
CA PHE A 48 10.07 18.28 17.58
C PHE A 48 9.86 17.11 16.60
N LEU A 49 8.67 17.00 15.99
CA LEU A 49 8.39 15.97 14.99
C LEU A 49 9.27 16.12 13.74
N LYS A 50 9.50 17.35 13.30
CA LYS A 50 10.40 17.64 12.17
C LYS A 50 11.84 17.22 12.50
N ASP A 51 12.36 17.65 13.63
CA ASP A 51 13.72 17.30 14.09
C ASP A 51 13.88 15.79 14.27
N LEU A 52 12.87 15.12 14.83
CA LEU A 52 12.87 13.68 15.00
C LEU A 52 12.89 12.96 13.65
N ALA A 53 12.12 13.42 12.67
CA ALA A 53 12.11 12.87 11.32
C ALA A 53 13.48 13.04 10.66
N GLU A 54 14.11 14.22 10.76
CA GLU A 54 15.44 14.48 10.22
C GLU A 54 16.52 13.62 10.88
N LYS A 55 16.52 13.50 12.22
CA LYS A 55 17.44 12.63 12.96
C LYS A 55 17.27 11.17 12.57
N THR A 56 16.03 10.70 12.46
CA THR A 56 15.72 9.32 12.03
C THR A 56 16.20 9.07 10.61
N HIS A 57 15.92 10.00 9.69
CA HIS A 57 16.35 9.90 8.30
C HIS A 57 17.88 9.87 8.18
N ARG A 58 18.58 10.73 8.92
CA ARG A 58 20.05 10.73 8.99
C ARG A 58 20.61 9.42 9.54
N GLY A 59 20.00 8.88 10.60
CA GLY A 59 20.39 7.58 11.16
C GLY A 59 20.16 6.41 10.21
N LEU A 60 19.04 6.42 9.46
CA LEU A 60 18.77 5.42 8.43
C LEU A 60 19.76 5.53 7.26
N ARG A 61 20.08 6.76 6.83
CA ARG A 61 21.09 7.02 5.81
C ARG A 61 22.45 6.45 6.22
N GLY A 62 22.95 6.81 7.41
CA GLY A 62 24.24 6.31 7.90
C GLY A 62 24.28 4.78 8.02
N ARG A 63 23.14 4.15 8.33
CA ARG A 63 23.03 2.69 8.32
C ARG A 63 23.14 2.09 6.91
N VAL A 64 22.48 2.71 5.93
CA VAL A 64 22.54 2.26 4.52
C VAL A 64 23.94 2.42 3.95
N GLU A 65 24.62 3.52 4.27
CA GLU A 65 26.01 3.77 3.88
C GLU A 65 26.97 2.71 4.47
N GLN A 66 26.58 2.02 5.55
CA GLN A 66 27.30 0.86 6.11
C GLN A 66 26.86 -0.49 5.48
N GLY A 67 26.09 -0.48 4.41
CA GLY A 67 25.54 -1.70 3.77
C GLY A 67 24.36 -2.35 4.51
N LYS A 68 23.92 -1.77 5.63
CA LYS A 68 22.86 -2.32 6.49
C LYS A 68 21.47 -1.84 6.06
N SER A 69 20.42 -2.51 6.53
CA SER A 69 19.04 -2.21 6.12
C SER A 69 18.50 -0.88 6.67
N GLY A 70 18.24 0.07 5.77
CA GLY A 70 17.50 1.30 6.04
C GLY A 70 15.97 1.16 6.04
N GLY A 71 15.43 -0.06 6.00
CA GLY A 71 13.98 -0.29 5.91
C GLY A 71 13.58 -1.77 6.00
N GLY A 72 12.51 -2.13 5.28
CA GLY A 72 11.99 -3.50 5.23
C GLY A 72 12.98 -4.51 4.64
N ASN A 73 12.70 -5.79 4.87
CA ASN A 73 13.53 -6.88 4.36
C ASN A 73 13.04 -7.37 2.99
N ALA A 74 13.97 -7.76 2.12
CA ALA A 74 13.65 -8.36 0.84
C ALA A 74 13.56 -9.88 0.97
N TYR A 75 12.69 -10.50 0.18
CA TYR A 75 12.65 -11.97 0.02
C TYR A 75 13.99 -12.47 -0.50
N GLY A 76 14.48 -13.60 -0.03
CA GLY A 76 15.85 -14.09 -0.28
C GLY A 76 16.83 -13.81 0.85
N TYR A 77 16.40 -13.11 1.91
CA TYR A 77 17.28 -12.69 3.01
C TYR A 77 16.62 -12.89 4.37
N ASP A 78 17.41 -13.24 5.37
CA ASP A 78 16.99 -13.27 6.77
C ASP A 78 17.56 -12.08 7.55
N VAL A 79 16.77 -11.52 8.46
CA VAL A 79 17.23 -10.46 9.37
C VAL A 79 18.09 -11.07 10.47
N VAL A 80 19.35 -10.64 10.54
CA VAL A 80 20.28 -11.12 11.56
C VAL A 80 20.10 -10.28 12.82
N ARG A 81 19.78 -10.94 13.94
CA ARG A 81 19.64 -10.31 15.25
C ARG A 81 20.88 -10.63 16.08
N ARG A 82 21.71 -9.61 16.31
CA ARG A 82 22.93 -9.72 17.13
C ARG A 82 22.96 -8.58 18.15
N LEU A 83 23.72 -8.76 19.21
CA LEU A 83 24.07 -7.72 20.16
C LEU A 83 25.53 -7.32 19.92
N ASP A 84 25.86 -6.06 20.17
CA ASP A 84 27.24 -5.59 20.19
C ASP A 84 27.92 -5.87 21.54
N ALA A 85 29.17 -5.41 21.69
CA ALA A 85 29.97 -5.60 22.90
C ALA A 85 29.34 -4.97 24.16
N ASN A 86 28.44 -4.00 23.99
CA ASN A 86 27.75 -3.30 25.08
C ASN A 86 26.36 -3.90 25.36
N GLY A 87 25.99 -4.99 24.67
CA GLY A 87 24.67 -5.60 24.78
C GLY A 87 23.59 -4.87 23.98
N GLU A 88 23.94 -3.89 23.15
CA GLU A 88 22.97 -3.18 22.32
C GLU A 88 22.65 -3.94 21.03
N PRO A 89 21.38 -4.00 20.59
CA PRO A 89 21.04 -4.72 19.36
C PRO A 89 21.63 -4.07 18.10
N ILE A 90 22.42 -4.84 17.35
CA ILE A 90 22.86 -4.47 16.01
C ILE A 90 21.65 -4.54 15.08
N ARG A 91 21.33 -3.40 14.44
CA ARG A 91 20.16 -3.24 13.56
C ARG A 91 20.57 -3.26 12.09
N GLY A 92 19.81 -3.98 11.29
CA GLY A 92 19.86 -3.90 9.83
C GLY A 92 20.80 -4.89 9.14
N ASP A 93 21.48 -5.74 9.91
CA ASP A 93 22.24 -6.86 9.35
C ASP A 93 21.28 -7.88 8.71
N ARG A 94 21.73 -8.48 7.61
CA ARG A 94 21.01 -9.52 6.90
C ARG A 94 21.96 -10.60 6.41
N THR A 95 21.43 -11.79 6.20
CA THR A 95 22.14 -12.91 5.56
C THR A 95 21.29 -13.47 4.44
N ILE A 96 21.90 -14.16 3.48
CA ILE A 96 21.16 -14.82 2.40
C ILE A 96 20.41 -16.01 2.99
N ASN A 97 19.10 -16.04 2.76
CA ASN A 97 18.28 -17.23 3.00
C ASN A 97 18.42 -18.13 1.77
N LEU A 98 19.14 -19.26 1.89
CA LEU A 98 19.46 -20.10 0.74
C LEU A 98 18.22 -20.60 -0.01
N HIS A 99 17.17 -20.98 0.72
CA HIS A 99 15.94 -21.49 0.12
C HIS A 99 15.21 -20.41 -0.68
N GLU A 100 14.97 -19.24 -0.07
CA GLU A 100 14.33 -18.13 -0.77
C GLU A 100 15.21 -17.58 -1.91
N ALA A 101 16.54 -17.61 -1.74
CA ALA A 101 17.49 -17.21 -2.77
C ALA A 101 17.42 -18.11 -4.01
N ASP A 102 17.25 -19.42 -3.84
CA ASP A 102 17.07 -20.35 -4.96
C ASP A 102 15.76 -20.09 -5.71
N VAL A 103 14.69 -19.74 -4.99
CA VAL A 103 13.43 -19.29 -5.59
C VAL A 103 13.64 -18.00 -6.40
N VAL A 104 14.39 -17.03 -5.87
CA VAL A 104 14.74 -15.81 -6.61
C VAL A 104 15.53 -16.14 -7.88
N ARG A 105 16.60 -16.94 -7.80
CA ARG A 105 17.39 -17.36 -8.96
C ARG A 105 16.53 -18.07 -10.00
N ARG A 106 15.61 -18.93 -9.56
CA ARG A 106 14.66 -19.60 -10.43
C ARG A 106 13.73 -18.61 -11.13
N ILE A 107 13.14 -17.65 -10.41
CA ILE A 107 12.29 -16.61 -11.01
C ILE A 107 13.05 -15.84 -12.11
N PHE A 108 14.32 -15.50 -11.86
CA PHE A 108 15.17 -14.82 -12.84
C PHE A 108 15.45 -15.72 -14.06
N ARG A 109 15.80 -16.99 -13.85
CA ARG A 109 16.03 -17.96 -14.94
C ARG A 109 14.77 -18.21 -15.78
N ASP A 110 13.64 -18.47 -15.13
CA ASP A 110 12.35 -18.70 -15.79
C ASP A 110 11.93 -17.47 -16.62
N PHE A 111 12.14 -16.27 -16.09
CA PHE A 111 11.92 -15.04 -16.85
C PHE A 111 12.94 -14.89 -17.99
N ALA A 112 14.22 -15.14 -17.81
CA ALA A 112 15.19 -15.09 -18.90
C ALA A 112 14.82 -16.08 -20.03
N ALA A 113 14.28 -17.25 -19.66
CA ALA A 113 13.87 -18.32 -20.57
C ALA A 113 12.54 -18.07 -21.30
N GLY A 114 11.87 -16.94 -21.09
CA GLY A 114 10.68 -16.56 -21.85
C GLY A 114 9.36 -16.67 -21.09
N LEU A 115 9.33 -17.17 -19.85
CA LEU A 115 8.07 -17.24 -19.10
C LEU A 115 7.59 -15.85 -18.67
N GLY A 116 6.29 -15.61 -18.78
CA GLY A 116 5.68 -14.37 -18.29
C GLY A 116 5.52 -14.39 -16.76
N PRO A 117 5.50 -13.22 -16.08
CA PRO A 117 5.38 -13.15 -14.61
C PRO A 117 4.15 -13.86 -14.03
N ARG A 118 3.05 -13.90 -14.77
CA ARG A 118 1.83 -14.65 -14.37
C ARG A 118 2.08 -16.16 -14.37
N ALA A 119 2.73 -16.68 -15.41
CA ALA A 119 3.04 -18.11 -15.51
C ALA A 119 4.00 -18.54 -14.40
N ILE A 120 5.01 -17.72 -14.09
CA ILE A 120 5.93 -17.98 -12.99
C ILE A 120 5.17 -18.00 -11.65
N ALA A 121 4.32 -17.01 -11.38
CA ALA A 121 3.52 -16.98 -10.16
C ALA A 121 2.63 -18.23 -10.00
N PHE A 122 2.00 -18.69 -11.09
CA PHE A 122 1.14 -19.86 -11.05
C PHE A 122 1.94 -21.13 -10.71
N ARG A 123 3.10 -21.33 -11.35
CA ARG A 123 3.97 -22.48 -11.06
C ARG A 123 4.43 -22.50 -9.61
N LEU A 124 4.89 -21.36 -9.08
CA LEU A 124 5.31 -21.27 -7.69
C LEU A 124 4.17 -21.58 -6.71
N ASN A 125 2.95 -21.14 -7.02
CA ASN A 125 1.78 -21.41 -6.18
C ASN A 125 1.31 -22.86 -6.27
N ASP A 126 1.36 -23.46 -7.46
CA ASP A 126 1.03 -24.87 -7.69
C ASP A 126 1.97 -25.80 -6.90
N GLU A 127 3.24 -25.40 -6.78
CA GLU A 127 4.26 -26.09 -6.00
C GLU A 127 4.23 -25.76 -4.49
N GLY A 128 3.29 -24.93 -4.04
CA GLY A 128 3.13 -24.56 -2.63
C GLY A 128 4.22 -23.64 -2.08
N ILE A 129 4.99 -22.96 -2.93
CA ILE A 129 6.06 -22.04 -2.51
C ILE A 129 5.44 -20.73 -2.00
N SER A 130 5.75 -20.36 -0.76
CA SER A 130 5.23 -19.13 -0.15
C SER A 130 5.87 -17.87 -0.73
N ALA A 131 5.05 -16.87 -1.02
CA ALA A 131 5.48 -15.55 -1.46
C ALA A 131 5.91 -14.66 -0.27
N PRO A 132 6.57 -13.52 -0.54
CA PRO A 132 7.01 -12.60 0.51
C PRO A 132 5.82 -12.10 1.35
N GLY A 133 5.95 -12.14 2.69
CA GLY A 133 4.95 -11.62 3.62
C GLY A 133 3.74 -12.54 3.85
N SER A 134 3.94 -13.86 3.73
CA SER A 134 2.96 -14.95 3.88
C SER A 134 1.74 -14.83 2.94
N GLY A 135 1.81 -15.55 1.83
CA GLY A 135 0.68 -15.68 0.90
C GLY A 135 1.08 -16.27 -0.45
N ALA A 136 0.13 -16.28 -1.38
CA ALA A 136 0.36 -16.75 -2.74
C ALA A 136 1.01 -15.68 -3.62
N TRP A 137 1.89 -16.12 -4.52
CA TRP A 137 2.56 -15.32 -5.54
C TRP A 137 1.54 -14.66 -6.45
N GLY A 138 1.73 -13.36 -6.70
CA GLY A 138 1.00 -12.62 -7.72
C GLY A 138 1.96 -12.12 -8.79
N PHE A 139 1.46 -11.95 -10.02
CA PHE A 139 2.28 -11.40 -11.11
C PHE A 139 2.92 -10.05 -10.75
N SER A 140 2.24 -9.22 -9.94
CA SER A 140 2.74 -7.92 -9.48
C SER A 140 3.88 -8.04 -8.48
N THR A 141 3.94 -9.12 -7.70
CA THR A 141 5.05 -9.39 -6.78
C THR A 141 6.33 -9.71 -7.56
N ILE A 142 6.20 -10.43 -8.69
CA ILE A 142 7.33 -10.78 -9.55
C ILE A 142 7.74 -9.60 -10.43
N ASN A 143 6.79 -9.02 -11.19
CA ASN A 143 7.06 -7.97 -12.17
C ASN A 143 7.27 -6.59 -11.53
N GLY A 144 6.46 -6.26 -10.53
CA GLY A 144 6.42 -4.97 -9.85
C GLY A 144 6.44 -3.75 -10.76
N ASN A 145 7.13 -2.71 -10.32
CA ASN A 145 7.30 -1.46 -11.07
C ASN A 145 8.80 -1.17 -11.22
N ARG A 146 9.26 -1.16 -12.47
CA ARG A 146 10.66 -0.95 -12.84
C ARG A 146 11.21 0.40 -12.36
N LEU A 147 10.46 1.48 -12.57
CA LEU A 147 10.87 2.83 -12.16
C LEU A 147 10.99 2.98 -10.64
N ARG A 148 10.14 2.25 -9.89
CA ARG A 148 10.19 2.26 -8.43
C ARG A 148 11.16 1.24 -7.85
N GLY A 149 11.78 0.40 -8.67
CA GLY A 149 12.62 -0.71 -8.24
C GLY A 149 11.88 -1.74 -7.38
N THR A 150 10.56 -1.90 -7.59
CA THR A 150 9.73 -2.84 -6.82
C THR A 150 9.47 -4.13 -7.58
N GLY A 151 9.22 -5.21 -6.85
CA GLY A 151 9.04 -6.57 -7.38
C GLY A 151 10.35 -7.34 -7.47
N ILE A 152 10.27 -8.67 -7.52
CA ILE A 152 11.44 -9.55 -7.49
C ILE A 152 12.42 -9.20 -8.62
N LEU A 153 11.93 -9.03 -9.84
CA LEU A 153 12.79 -8.78 -11.02
C LEU A 153 13.46 -7.39 -11.03
N ASN A 154 13.11 -6.48 -10.11
CA ASN A 154 13.64 -5.11 -10.08
C ASN A 154 14.39 -4.74 -8.81
N ASN A 155 14.50 -5.66 -7.86
CA ASN A 155 15.21 -5.38 -6.62
C ASN A 155 16.72 -5.55 -6.81
N GLU A 156 17.43 -4.42 -6.85
CA GLU A 156 18.88 -4.35 -7.07
C GLU A 156 19.72 -4.99 -5.95
N MET A 157 19.11 -5.27 -4.79
CA MET A 157 19.77 -6.07 -3.75
C MET A 157 20.23 -7.42 -4.28
N TYR A 158 19.47 -8.03 -5.20
CA TYR A 158 19.80 -9.35 -5.73
C TYR A 158 21.10 -9.40 -6.52
N VAL A 159 21.55 -8.26 -7.04
CA VAL A 159 22.85 -8.13 -7.73
C VAL A 159 23.93 -7.48 -6.84
N GLY A 160 23.63 -7.31 -5.54
CA GLY A 160 24.56 -6.76 -4.55
C GLY A 160 24.53 -5.24 -4.47
N ARG A 161 23.43 -4.57 -4.85
CA ARG A 161 23.31 -3.11 -4.79
C ARG A 161 22.16 -2.68 -3.89
N LEU A 162 22.49 -2.06 -2.76
CA LEU A 162 21.52 -1.49 -1.83
C LEU A 162 21.19 -0.06 -2.24
N VAL A 163 19.96 0.14 -2.74
CA VAL A 163 19.46 1.46 -3.11
C VAL A 163 18.36 1.91 -2.15
N TRP A 164 18.57 3.05 -1.52
CA TRP A 164 17.68 3.65 -0.55
C TRP A 164 17.27 5.07 -0.97
N ASN A 165 16.21 5.57 -0.34
CA ASN A 165 15.64 6.90 -0.57
C ASN A 165 15.03 7.14 -1.96
N ARG A 166 14.54 6.10 -2.65
CA ARG A 166 13.87 6.26 -3.96
C ARG A 166 12.56 7.08 -3.91
N GLN A 167 11.87 7.08 -2.77
CA GLN A 167 10.58 7.75 -2.61
C GLN A 167 10.32 8.16 -1.16
N ARG A 168 9.51 9.19 -0.99
CA ARG A 168 8.96 9.65 0.29
C ARG A 168 7.45 9.54 0.31
N PHE A 169 6.87 9.44 1.50
CA PHE A 169 5.42 9.43 1.68
C PHE A 169 4.96 10.76 2.29
N ILE A 170 4.03 11.42 1.61
CA ILE A 170 3.41 12.66 2.07
C ILE A 170 1.97 12.35 2.45
N LYS A 171 1.51 12.85 3.60
CA LYS A 171 0.12 12.73 4.01
C LYS A 171 -0.69 13.82 3.30
N ASP A 172 -1.76 13.42 2.63
CA ASP A 172 -2.74 14.32 2.06
C ASP A 172 -3.53 15.00 3.21
N PRO A 173 -3.61 16.33 3.25
CA PRO A 173 -4.22 17.05 4.38
C PRO A 173 -5.73 16.82 4.47
N ASP A 174 -6.42 16.74 3.33
CA ASP A 174 -7.88 16.64 3.28
C ASP A 174 -8.37 15.21 3.54
N THR A 175 -7.66 14.21 3.00
CA THR A 175 -8.08 12.81 3.05
C THR A 175 -7.33 11.99 4.10
N GLY A 176 -6.24 12.53 4.65
CA GLY A 176 -5.34 11.83 5.58
C GLY A 176 -4.56 10.67 4.95
N LYS A 177 -4.71 10.41 3.65
CA LYS A 177 -4.09 9.27 2.95
C LYS A 177 -2.61 9.54 2.69
N ARG A 178 -1.77 8.52 2.85
CA ARG A 178 -0.35 8.59 2.48
C ARG A 178 -0.18 8.41 0.98
N GLN A 179 0.42 9.39 0.32
CA GLN A 179 0.77 9.36 -1.10
C GLN A 179 2.28 9.20 -1.25
N ALA A 180 2.70 8.28 -2.12
CA ALA A 180 4.11 8.12 -2.49
C ALA A 180 4.53 9.19 -3.52
N ARG A 181 5.68 9.81 -3.29
CA ARG A 181 6.35 10.73 -4.22
C ARG A 181 7.77 10.24 -4.49
N PRO A 182 8.18 10.10 -5.76
CA PRO A 182 9.56 9.77 -6.08
C PRO A 182 10.49 10.90 -5.62
N ASN A 183 11.69 10.51 -5.19
CA ASN A 183 12.78 11.44 -4.93
C ASN A 183 13.70 11.47 -6.15
N PRO A 184 14.37 12.60 -6.44
CA PRO A 184 15.34 12.67 -7.52
C PRO A 184 16.52 11.72 -7.27
N ASP A 185 17.10 11.20 -8.34
CA ASP A 185 18.18 10.21 -8.29
C ASP A 185 19.42 10.73 -7.52
N SER A 186 19.65 12.05 -7.50
CA SER A 186 20.72 12.68 -6.73
C SER A 186 20.57 12.55 -5.20
N GLU A 187 19.36 12.29 -4.71
CA GLU A 187 19.10 12.04 -3.29
C GLU A 187 19.16 10.55 -2.94
N TRP A 188 19.34 9.67 -3.93
CA TRP A 188 19.40 8.23 -3.69
C TRP A 188 20.74 7.88 -3.06
N VAL A 189 20.69 6.95 -2.11
CA VAL A 189 21.90 6.38 -1.52
C VAL A 189 22.07 5.00 -2.12
N ILE A 190 23.16 4.80 -2.85
CA ILE A 190 23.51 3.53 -3.48
C ILE A 190 24.77 3.01 -2.81
N GLN A 191 24.67 1.82 -2.23
CA GLN A 191 25.78 1.15 -1.56
C GLN A 191 25.98 -0.25 -2.17
N GLU A 192 27.22 -0.56 -2.54
CA GLU A 192 27.61 -1.90 -2.99
C GLU A 192 27.74 -2.84 -1.78
N VAL A 193 27.14 -4.02 -1.90
CA VAL A 193 27.08 -5.11 -0.91
C VAL A 193 27.20 -6.47 -1.64
N PRO A 194 28.33 -6.73 -2.31
CA PRO A 194 28.53 -7.94 -3.14
C PRO A 194 28.37 -9.24 -2.36
N GLU A 195 28.66 -9.26 -1.06
CA GLU A 195 28.47 -10.39 -0.15
C GLU A 195 27.00 -10.80 0.03
N LEU A 196 26.07 -9.91 -0.32
CA LEU A 196 24.63 -10.17 -0.28
C LEU A 196 24.04 -10.47 -1.67
N ARG A 197 24.87 -10.67 -2.70
CA ARG A 197 24.41 -11.00 -4.05
C ARG A 197 23.75 -12.39 -4.10
N ILE A 198 22.59 -12.47 -4.75
CA ILE A 198 21.87 -13.73 -5.01
C ILE A 198 21.94 -14.13 -6.49
N VAL A 199 21.92 -13.14 -7.38
CA VAL A 199 21.85 -13.28 -8.83
C VAL A 199 23.10 -12.71 -9.46
N ASP A 200 23.70 -13.46 -10.39
CA ASP A 200 24.87 -13.02 -11.15
C ASP A 200 24.53 -11.89 -12.12
N GLN A 201 25.55 -11.09 -12.44
CA GLN A 201 25.39 -9.89 -13.27
C GLN A 201 24.84 -10.25 -14.66
N ASP A 202 25.32 -11.32 -15.29
CA ASP A 202 24.87 -11.75 -16.62
C ASP A 202 23.37 -12.11 -16.65
N LEU A 203 22.90 -12.83 -15.62
CA LEU A 203 21.48 -13.19 -15.51
C LEU A 203 20.60 -11.95 -15.24
N TRP A 204 21.09 -11.03 -14.41
CA TRP A 204 20.41 -9.75 -14.19
C TRP A 204 20.28 -8.96 -15.50
N ASP A 205 21.36 -8.83 -16.26
CA ASP A 205 21.38 -8.08 -17.51
C ASP A 205 20.50 -8.72 -18.59
N ALA A 206 20.49 -10.05 -18.70
CA ALA A 206 19.58 -10.77 -19.59
C ALA A 206 18.10 -10.47 -19.26
N VAL A 207 17.74 -10.43 -17.98
CA VAL A 207 16.40 -10.05 -17.52
C VAL A 207 16.09 -8.59 -17.86
N LYS A 208 17.04 -7.66 -17.68
CA LYS A 208 16.82 -6.23 -18.01
C LYS A 208 16.68 -5.99 -19.51
N ALA A 209 17.49 -6.66 -20.33
CA ALA A 209 17.37 -6.64 -21.77
C ALA A 209 15.98 -7.15 -22.21
N ARG A 210 15.53 -8.27 -21.63
CA ARG A 210 14.17 -8.79 -21.90
C ARG A 210 13.07 -7.82 -21.46
N GLN A 211 13.18 -7.21 -20.28
CA GLN A 211 12.21 -6.21 -19.84
C GLN A 211 12.15 -5.03 -20.82
N ALA A 212 13.29 -4.59 -21.35
CA ALA A 212 13.35 -3.52 -22.35
C ALA A 212 12.70 -3.91 -23.68
N SER A 213 12.96 -5.13 -24.20
CA SER A 213 12.37 -5.59 -25.47
C SER A 213 10.84 -5.73 -25.38
N VAL A 214 10.32 -6.26 -24.26
CA VAL A 214 8.88 -6.36 -24.02
C VAL A 214 8.24 -4.96 -23.92
N SER A 215 8.88 -4.01 -23.24
CA SER A 215 8.38 -2.63 -23.18
C SER A 215 8.41 -1.93 -24.54
N ALA A 216 9.46 -2.11 -25.35
CA ALA A 216 9.54 -1.54 -26.69
C ALA A 216 8.43 -2.08 -27.62
N SER A 217 8.11 -3.37 -27.52
CA SER A 217 6.99 -3.97 -28.29
C SER A 217 5.60 -3.47 -27.86
N SER A 218 5.47 -2.95 -26.63
CA SER A 218 4.24 -2.33 -26.12
C SER A 218 4.14 -0.83 -26.44
N ASN A 219 5.20 -0.21 -26.93
CA ASN A 219 5.32 1.24 -27.18
C ASN A 219 4.82 1.68 -28.57
N THR A 220 4.00 0.88 -29.25
CA THR A 220 3.12 1.37 -30.34
C THR A 220 1.99 2.27 -29.82
N ARG A 221 2.03 2.70 -28.56
CA ARG A 221 1.17 3.74 -27.99
C ARG A 221 2.06 4.85 -27.42
N ASP A 222 2.09 5.92 -28.19
CA ASP A 222 2.85 7.15 -28.02
C ASP A 222 2.91 7.66 -26.56
N THR A 223 4.12 7.74 -25.99
CA THR A 223 4.37 8.16 -24.60
C THR A 223 4.76 9.63 -24.48
N SER A 224 4.58 10.44 -25.52
CA SER A 224 5.12 11.81 -25.59
C SER A 224 4.15 12.93 -25.15
N SER A 225 2.91 12.64 -24.72
CA SER A 225 1.96 13.67 -24.26
C SER A 225 1.92 13.83 -22.72
N PRO A 226 2.07 15.06 -22.18
CA PRO A 226 1.97 15.35 -20.74
C PRO A 226 0.60 15.06 -20.11
N ASP A 227 -0.47 14.91 -20.91
CA ASP A 227 -1.84 14.66 -20.43
C ASP A 227 -2.14 13.19 -20.10
N HIS A 228 -1.20 12.28 -20.38
CA HIS A 228 -1.42 10.83 -20.25
C HIS A 228 -1.61 10.35 -18.79
N PHE A 229 -1.27 11.17 -17.79
CA PHE A 229 -1.46 10.84 -16.37
C PHE A 229 -2.93 10.91 -15.94
N ARG A 230 -3.77 11.73 -16.60
CA ARG A 230 -5.21 11.82 -16.33
C ARG A 230 -6.01 10.71 -17.03
N GLU A 231 -5.58 10.24 -18.20
CA GLU A 231 -6.24 9.17 -18.97
C GLU A 231 -6.11 7.75 -18.37
N LYS A 232 -5.17 7.53 -17.44
CA LYS A 232 -4.95 6.22 -16.81
C LYS A 232 -5.81 5.92 -15.58
N ARG A 233 -6.76 6.79 -15.20
CA ARG A 233 -7.80 6.33 -14.26
C ARG A 233 -8.66 5.33 -15.02
N ARG A 234 -8.39 4.04 -14.83
CA ARG A 234 -9.29 2.96 -15.27
C ARG A 234 -10.71 3.39 -14.88
N PRO A 235 -11.66 3.39 -15.83
CA PRO A 235 -13.02 3.84 -15.55
C PRO A 235 -13.52 3.13 -14.30
N ARG A 236 -14.06 3.90 -13.35
CA ARG A 236 -14.74 3.30 -12.19
C ARG A 236 -16.13 2.93 -12.65
N TYR A 237 -16.36 1.64 -12.79
CA TYR A 237 -17.68 1.07 -13.04
C TYR A 237 -18.46 0.91 -11.74
N LEU A 238 -19.78 0.77 -11.82
CA LEU A 238 -20.70 0.79 -10.67
C LEU A 238 -20.27 -0.14 -9.53
N PHE A 239 -19.83 -1.36 -9.87
CA PHE A 239 -19.47 -2.38 -8.89
C PHE A 239 -17.95 -2.55 -8.69
N SER A 240 -17.16 -1.56 -9.10
CA SER A 240 -15.70 -1.59 -8.93
C SER A 240 -15.30 -1.63 -7.46
N GLY A 241 -14.72 -2.76 -7.02
CA GLY A 241 -14.32 -2.98 -5.63
C GLY A 241 -15.42 -3.54 -4.73
N LEU A 242 -16.63 -3.76 -5.26
CA LEU A 242 -17.76 -4.34 -4.52
C LEU A 242 -17.96 -5.82 -4.85
N SER A 243 -17.74 -6.22 -6.10
CA SER A 243 -17.93 -7.61 -6.54
C SER A 243 -16.85 -8.53 -5.96
N LYS A 244 -17.29 -9.63 -5.31
CA LYS A 244 -16.44 -10.68 -4.74
C LYS A 244 -16.76 -12.04 -5.35
N CYS A 245 -15.77 -12.93 -5.34
CA CYS A 245 -15.87 -14.29 -5.80
C CYS A 245 -16.49 -15.17 -4.71
N GLY A 246 -17.57 -15.89 -5.02
CA GLY A 246 -18.20 -16.82 -4.08
C GLY A 246 -17.30 -17.99 -3.66
N CYS A 247 -16.34 -18.42 -4.50
CA CYS A 247 -15.47 -19.55 -4.19
C CYS A 247 -14.33 -19.21 -3.23
N CYS A 248 -13.67 -18.06 -3.40
CA CYS A 248 -12.45 -17.71 -2.66
C CYS A 248 -12.51 -16.38 -1.90
N GLY A 249 -13.66 -15.68 -1.92
CA GLY A 249 -13.83 -14.36 -1.32
C GLY A 249 -13.04 -13.21 -1.99
N GLY A 250 -12.20 -13.51 -2.98
CA GLY A 250 -11.36 -12.54 -3.68
C GLY A 250 -12.17 -11.61 -4.58
N GLY A 251 -11.68 -10.39 -4.82
CA GLY A 251 -12.39 -9.42 -5.67
C GLY A 251 -12.54 -9.87 -7.13
N TYR A 252 -13.65 -9.51 -7.75
CA TYR A 252 -13.79 -9.55 -9.20
C TYR A 252 -13.21 -8.27 -9.82
N SER A 253 -12.55 -8.38 -10.97
CA SER A 253 -11.98 -7.24 -11.67
C SER A 253 -12.09 -7.40 -13.16
N MET A 254 -11.99 -6.28 -13.88
CA MET A 254 -12.02 -6.28 -15.34
C MET A 254 -10.80 -7.05 -15.86
N ILE A 255 -11.07 -8.15 -16.58
CA ILE A 255 -10.05 -8.96 -17.26
C ILE A 255 -9.91 -8.56 -18.73
N SER A 256 -10.94 -7.95 -19.31
CA SER A 256 -10.96 -7.35 -20.63
C SER A 256 -11.77 -6.05 -20.60
N GLY A 257 -11.99 -5.40 -21.75
CA GLY A 257 -12.82 -4.20 -21.83
C GLY A 257 -14.28 -4.38 -21.37
N ALA A 258 -14.80 -5.61 -21.39
CA ALA A 258 -16.21 -5.90 -21.06
C ALA A 258 -16.40 -7.05 -20.06
N LEU A 259 -15.38 -7.86 -19.77
CA LEU A 259 -15.51 -9.04 -18.92
C LEU A 259 -14.91 -8.78 -17.53
N LEU A 260 -15.65 -9.22 -16.52
CA LEU A 260 -15.24 -9.34 -15.13
C LEU A 260 -14.89 -10.80 -14.84
N GLY A 261 -13.79 -11.02 -14.13
CA GLY A 261 -13.35 -12.35 -13.68
C GLY A 261 -12.76 -12.31 -12.28
N CYS A 262 -12.63 -13.48 -11.64
CA CYS A 262 -12.02 -13.60 -10.33
C CYS A 262 -10.54 -13.18 -10.37
N SER A 263 -10.16 -12.16 -9.62
CA SER A 263 -8.78 -11.65 -9.59
C SER A 263 -7.79 -12.65 -9.03
N THR A 264 -8.20 -13.47 -8.05
CA THR A 264 -7.33 -14.51 -7.47
C THR A 264 -7.01 -15.58 -8.50
N ALA A 265 -8.02 -16.06 -9.22
CA ALA A 265 -7.84 -16.99 -10.34
C ALA A 265 -6.93 -16.39 -11.43
N CYS A 266 -7.19 -15.16 -11.86
CA CYS A 266 -6.47 -14.55 -12.98
C CYS A 266 -5.03 -14.11 -12.65
N ASN A 267 -4.75 -13.73 -11.41
CA ASN A 267 -3.46 -13.12 -11.04
C ASN A 267 -2.57 -14.03 -10.21
N LYS A 268 -3.14 -15.01 -9.49
CA LYS A 268 -2.42 -15.94 -8.62
C LYS A 268 -2.62 -17.41 -9.00
N GLY A 269 -3.74 -17.76 -9.62
CA GLY A 269 -4.04 -19.15 -10.02
C GLY A 269 -4.53 -20.02 -8.86
N THR A 270 -4.70 -19.48 -7.66
CA THR A 270 -5.08 -20.22 -6.44
C THR A 270 -6.58 -20.31 -6.20
N CYS A 271 -7.40 -20.16 -7.24
CA CYS A 271 -8.85 -20.31 -7.19
C CYS A 271 -9.29 -20.88 -8.53
N ASP A 272 -10.16 -21.89 -8.53
CA ASP A 272 -10.58 -22.60 -9.75
C ASP A 272 -11.74 -21.94 -10.48
N ASN A 273 -12.32 -20.87 -9.93
CA ASN A 273 -13.38 -20.14 -10.59
C ASN A 273 -12.87 -19.45 -11.86
N ARG A 274 -13.28 -19.98 -13.03
CA ARG A 274 -13.01 -19.43 -14.37
C ARG A 274 -14.22 -18.71 -14.96
N THR A 275 -15.31 -18.56 -14.20
CA THR A 275 -16.54 -17.94 -14.68
C THR A 275 -16.36 -16.45 -14.87
N ASN A 276 -16.48 -16.03 -16.13
CA ASN A 276 -16.42 -14.63 -16.53
C ASN A 276 -17.83 -14.09 -16.74
N MET A 277 -18.06 -12.86 -16.32
CA MET A 277 -19.33 -12.16 -16.48
C MET A 277 -19.16 -10.91 -17.30
N ARG A 278 -20.09 -10.63 -18.22
CA ARG A 278 -20.12 -9.33 -18.90
C ARG A 278 -20.52 -8.26 -17.89
N ARG A 279 -19.76 -7.17 -17.86
CA ARG A 279 -20.00 -6.02 -16.98
C ARG A 279 -21.43 -5.51 -17.11
N GLU A 280 -21.89 -5.28 -18.33
CA GLU A 280 -23.23 -4.76 -18.61
C GLU A 280 -24.33 -5.69 -18.09
N GLU A 281 -24.14 -7.00 -18.23
CA GLU A 281 -25.12 -7.98 -17.75
C GLU A 281 -25.16 -8.04 -16.21
N LEU A 282 -24.00 -7.96 -15.56
CA LEU A 282 -23.95 -7.84 -14.11
C LEU A 282 -24.64 -6.55 -13.65
N GLU A 283 -24.29 -5.42 -14.27
CA GLU A 283 -24.86 -4.13 -13.92
C GLU A 283 -26.38 -4.12 -14.10
N ARG A 284 -26.86 -4.61 -15.24
CA ARG A 284 -28.28 -4.73 -15.54
C ARG A 284 -29.01 -5.58 -14.51
N ARG A 285 -28.52 -6.79 -14.19
CA ARG A 285 -29.16 -7.68 -13.21
C ARG A 285 -29.26 -7.06 -11.83
N VAL A 286 -28.18 -6.45 -11.35
CA VAL A 286 -28.18 -5.85 -10.01
C VAL A 286 -29.09 -4.64 -9.97
N LEU A 287 -29.03 -3.74 -10.97
CA LEU A 287 -29.90 -2.57 -11.02
C LEU A 287 -31.38 -2.95 -11.18
N ASP A 288 -31.68 -3.97 -11.97
CA ASP A 288 -33.04 -4.49 -12.14
C ASP A 288 -33.59 -5.07 -10.84
N ALA A 289 -32.77 -5.85 -10.12
CA ALA A 289 -33.14 -6.37 -8.81
C ALA A 289 -33.36 -5.25 -7.78
N LEU A 290 -32.49 -4.24 -7.75
CA LEU A 290 -32.66 -3.08 -6.89
C LEU A 290 -33.91 -2.25 -7.25
N ARG A 291 -34.31 -2.22 -8.51
CA ARG A 291 -35.50 -1.48 -8.93
C ARG A 291 -36.80 -2.19 -8.56
N HIS A 292 -36.85 -3.51 -8.71
CA HIS A 292 -38.08 -4.28 -8.61
C HIS A 292 -38.26 -5.03 -7.29
N HIS A 293 -37.18 -5.33 -6.57
CA HIS A 293 -37.20 -6.19 -5.37
C HIS A 293 -36.69 -5.51 -4.10
N LEU A 294 -36.15 -4.28 -4.17
CA LEU A 294 -35.59 -3.59 -2.99
C LEU A 294 -36.64 -3.25 -1.92
N MET A 295 -37.91 -3.09 -2.33
CA MET A 295 -39.04 -2.83 -1.42
C MET A 295 -39.76 -4.10 -0.97
N ASP A 296 -39.21 -5.28 -1.29
CA ASP A 296 -39.68 -6.52 -0.67
C ASP A 296 -39.37 -6.46 0.84
N PRO A 297 -40.35 -6.70 1.73
CA PRO A 297 -40.17 -6.57 3.18
C PRO A 297 -38.97 -7.36 3.73
N ASP A 298 -38.72 -8.56 3.21
CA ASP A 298 -37.66 -9.44 3.72
C ASP A 298 -36.27 -8.93 3.29
N LEU A 299 -36.13 -8.52 2.03
CA LEU A 299 -34.88 -7.96 1.49
C LEU A 299 -34.57 -6.58 2.09
N PHE A 300 -35.60 -5.78 2.39
CA PHE A 300 -35.42 -4.50 3.05
C PHE A 300 -34.92 -4.65 4.49
N ALA A 301 -35.42 -5.65 5.22
CA ALA A 301 -34.95 -5.97 6.57
C ALA A 301 -33.48 -6.43 6.57
N GLU A 302 -33.10 -7.30 5.63
CA GLU A 302 -31.71 -7.71 5.45
C GLU A 302 -30.81 -6.52 5.09
N PHE A 303 -31.24 -5.66 4.16
CA PHE A 303 -30.53 -4.43 3.80
C PHE A 303 -30.31 -3.53 5.01
N CYS A 304 -31.34 -3.27 5.83
CA CYS A 304 -31.22 -2.45 7.03
C CYS A 304 -30.19 -3.02 8.02
N THR A 305 -30.16 -4.35 8.15
CA THR A 305 -29.21 -5.07 9.01
C THR A 305 -27.78 -4.94 8.50
N ALA A 306 -27.56 -5.21 7.22
CA ALA A 306 -26.24 -5.10 6.58
C ALA A 306 -25.73 -3.65 6.59
N PHE A 307 -26.59 -2.68 6.25
CA PHE A 307 -26.28 -1.25 6.28
C PHE A 307 -25.91 -0.78 7.68
N THR A 308 -26.67 -1.17 8.71
CA THR A 308 -26.38 -0.81 10.10
C THR A 308 -25.04 -1.38 10.54
N THR A 309 -24.74 -2.63 10.17
CA THR A 309 -23.47 -3.29 10.47
C THR A 309 -22.29 -2.56 9.82
N GLU A 310 -22.38 -2.26 8.52
CA GLU A 310 -21.34 -1.54 7.78
C GLU A 310 -21.14 -0.12 8.31
N MET A 311 -22.24 0.62 8.58
CA MET A 311 -22.15 1.96 9.16
C MET A 311 -21.51 1.95 10.55
N ASN A 312 -21.77 0.91 11.36
CA ASN A 312 -21.12 0.75 12.65
C ASN A 312 -19.63 0.40 12.50
N GLN A 313 -19.25 -0.45 11.56
CA GLN A 313 -17.84 -0.72 11.25
C GLN A 313 -17.11 0.55 10.79
N LEU A 314 -17.67 1.30 9.85
CA LEU A 314 -17.10 2.57 9.38
C LEU A 314 -17.02 3.61 10.50
N ARG A 315 -17.98 3.64 11.44
CA ARG A 315 -17.93 4.51 12.64
C ARG A 315 -16.81 4.12 13.61
N ILE A 316 -16.43 2.83 13.65
CA ILE A 316 -15.31 2.33 14.44
C ILE A 316 -13.98 2.63 13.74
N GLU A 317 -13.93 2.48 12.41
CA GLU A 317 -12.71 2.65 11.60
C GLU A 317 -12.34 4.12 11.31
N LEU A 318 -13.32 5.02 11.21
CA LEU A 318 -13.06 6.46 11.08
C LEU A 318 -12.72 7.05 12.47
N PRO A 319 -11.54 7.66 12.66
CA PRO A 319 -11.31 8.51 13.82
C PRO A 319 -12.42 9.57 13.85
N ARG A 320 -13.10 9.73 15.00
CA ARG A 320 -14.24 10.64 15.22
C ARG A 320 -13.91 12.11 14.90
N VAL A 321 -13.81 12.48 13.63
CA VAL A 321 -13.73 13.87 13.19
C VAL A 321 -14.45 13.93 11.84
N LEU A 322 -15.62 14.59 11.79
CA LEU A 322 -16.27 15.24 10.62
C LEU A 322 -17.78 14.99 10.36
N TRP A 323 -18.54 14.26 11.17
CA TRP A 323 -19.99 14.05 10.90
C TRP A 323 -21.01 14.94 11.64
N ARG A 324 -20.68 16.20 11.95
CA ARG A 324 -21.69 17.20 12.38
C ARG A 324 -21.66 18.45 11.51
N ARG A 325 -21.95 18.32 10.22
CA ARG A 325 -22.20 19.52 9.40
C ARG A 325 -23.45 19.51 8.54
N ASN A 326 -24.25 18.44 8.50
CA ASN A 326 -25.54 18.46 7.80
C ASN A 326 -26.55 17.54 8.53
N ASP A 327 -27.15 18.03 9.61
CA ASP A 327 -28.48 17.57 10.02
C ASP A 327 -29.47 18.72 9.76
N PRO A 328 -30.36 18.61 8.75
CA PRO A 328 -31.36 19.63 8.46
C PRO A 328 -32.54 19.62 9.45
N ARG A 329 -32.59 18.74 10.45
CA ARG A 329 -33.71 18.68 11.39
C ARG A 329 -33.51 19.60 12.59
N GLY A 330 -33.52 20.90 12.30
CA GLY A 330 -34.03 21.89 13.24
C GLY A 330 -35.56 21.82 13.28
N LYS A 331 -36.12 21.23 14.33
CA LYS A 331 -37.45 21.55 14.89
C LYS A 331 -37.28 21.53 16.40
N LYS A 332 -37.32 22.71 17.03
CA LYS A 332 -38.46 23.22 17.81
C LYS A 332 -38.91 22.17 18.83
N ASP A 333 -38.62 22.43 20.10
CA ASP A 333 -39.70 22.64 21.06
C ASP A 333 -39.23 23.64 22.13
N SER A 334 -40.19 24.50 22.46
CA SER A 334 -40.21 25.56 23.46
C SER A 334 -40.08 25.08 24.89
#